data_AF-A0A934ZJQ2-F1
#
_entry.id   AF-A0A934ZJQ2-F1
#
_cell.length_a   1.000
_cell.length_b   1.000
_cell.length_c   1.000
_cell.angle_alpha   90.00
_cell.angle_beta   90.00
_cell.angle_gamma   90.00
#
_symmetry.space_group_name_H-M   'P 1'
#
loop_
_entity.id
_entity.type
_entity.pdbx_description
1 polymer ?
#
loop_
_entity_poly.entity_id
_entity_poly.type
_entity_poly.pdbx_seq_one_letter_code
_entity_poly.pdbx_strand_id
1 'polypeptide(L)'
;MLNHYCDLADVGRWALGFKFGALISSVLGNPLRNAWTAQMYVIWDGPHGRERFVRAFTLFAGIFAWAALALSVAAPDLVAVFATPAFASAALVIPAVATAFALREVAEFFRNGLVLGGNPRPVAWIEPALAIVDLGLGIALVSRFGLLGAIVSTPVVFALYALALHAAVRRVLPVSYEYRRVAILAGLALALGVLGYRGLDASRAVNLALRAAIIAAYPALAVLLVFRAPDERAALGALRRRLPRW
;
A
#
# COMPACT_ATOMS: atom_id res chain seq x y z
N MET A 1 9.28 18.57 14.50
CA MET A 1 9.40 17.65 15.64
C MET A 1 10.74 16.95 15.71
N LEU A 2 11.18 16.20 14.68
CA LEU A 2 12.44 15.46 14.72
C LEU A 2 13.67 16.32 15.10
N ASN A 3 13.79 17.54 14.55
CA ASN A 3 14.87 18.47 14.92
C ASN A 3 14.91 18.85 16.42
N HIS A 4 13.81 18.66 17.15
CA HIS A 4 13.71 18.99 18.58
C HIS A 4 14.02 17.79 19.49
N TYR A 5 13.71 16.57 19.05
CA TYR A 5 13.80 15.36 19.86
C TYR A 5 14.89 14.38 19.40
N CYS A 6 15.53 14.62 18.25
CA CYS A 6 16.52 13.73 17.66
C CYS A 6 17.73 14.53 17.16
N ASP A 7 18.85 13.83 16.96
CA ASP A 7 20.06 14.45 16.40
C ASP A 7 19.92 14.75 14.89
N LEU A 8 20.86 15.54 14.36
CA LEU A 8 20.87 15.91 12.94
C LEU A 8 21.04 14.68 12.03
N ALA A 9 21.70 13.63 12.53
CA ALA A 9 21.91 12.39 11.78
C ALA A 9 20.60 11.60 11.60
N ASP A 10 19.75 11.52 12.63
CA ASP A 10 18.40 10.93 12.59
C ASP A 10 17.52 11.68 11.60
N VAL A 11 17.59 13.01 11.60
CA VAL A 11 16.84 13.85 10.66
C VAL A 11 17.28 13.59 9.22
N GLY A 12 18.60 13.48 8.98
CA GLY A 12 19.13 13.14 7.66
C GLY A 12 18.75 11.73 7.21
N ARG A 13 18.77 10.75 8.12
CA ARG A 13 18.34 9.36 7.87
C ARG A 13 16.85 9.28 7.52
N TRP A 14 16.02 9.99 8.28
CA TRP A 14 14.60 10.14 7.99
C TRP A 14 14.38 10.75 6.62
N ALA A 15 15.01 11.88 6.32
CA ALA A 15 14.85 12.58 5.06
C ALA A 15 15.26 11.73 3.85
N LEU A 16 16.36 10.98 3.96
CA LEU A 16 16.81 10.05 2.91
C LEU A 16 15.80 8.93 2.69
N GLY A 17 15.39 8.22 3.75
CA GLY A 17 14.45 7.11 3.64
C GLY A 17 13.07 7.56 3.17
N PHE A 18 12.62 8.75 3.61
CA PHE A 18 11.37 9.35 3.19
C PHE A 18 11.32 9.61 1.69
N LYS A 19 12.40 10.14 1.10
CA LYS A 19 12.48 10.38 -0.35
C LYS A 19 12.23 9.12 -1.16
N PHE A 20 12.85 8.00 -0.77
CA PHE A 20 12.64 6.72 -1.44
C PHE A 20 11.23 6.16 -1.20
N GLY A 21 10.73 6.16 0.04
CA GLY A 21 9.38 5.66 0.33
C GLY A 21 8.28 6.47 -0.38
N ALA A 22 8.45 7.78 -0.50
CA ALA A 22 7.53 8.67 -1.21
C ALA A 22 7.47 8.41 -2.73
N LEU A 23 8.42 7.66 -3.29
CA LEU A 23 8.38 7.24 -4.71
C LEU A 23 7.12 6.43 -5.04
N ILE A 24 6.55 5.72 -4.07
CA ILE A 24 5.28 5.02 -4.28
C ILE A 24 4.22 5.97 -4.78
N SER A 25 4.12 7.15 -4.19
CA SER A 25 3.09 8.09 -4.59
C SER A 25 3.48 8.89 -5.82
N SER A 26 4.73 9.35 -5.94
CA SER A 26 5.13 10.17 -7.08
C SER A 26 5.23 9.39 -8.39
N VAL A 27 5.79 8.18 -8.35
CA VAL A 27 6.05 7.35 -9.54
C VAL A 27 4.86 6.48 -9.90
N LEU A 28 4.15 5.93 -8.90
CA LEU A 28 3.07 4.97 -9.13
C LEU A 28 1.69 5.56 -8.78
N GLY A 29 1.55 6.18 -7.61
CA GLY A 29 0.30 6.74 -7.10
C GLY A 29 -0.32 7.80 -8.00
N ASN A 30 0.43 8.84 -8.35
CA ASN A 30 -0.02 9.96 -9.17
C ASN A 30 -0.60 9.53 -10.53
N PRO A 31 0.13 8.77 -11.39
CA PRO A 31 -0.42 8.37 -12.68
C PRO A 31 -1.61 7.42 -12.54
N LEU A 32 -1.57 6.46 -11.61
CA LEU A 32 -2.70 5.54 -11.39
C LEU A 32 -3.93 6.27 -10.88
N ARG A 33 -3.75 7.23 -9.97
CA ARG A 33 -4.85 8.04 -9.43
C ARG A 33 -5.48 8.89 -10.53
N ASN A 34 -4.68 9.54 -11.37
CA ASN A 34 -5.18 10.32 -12.50
C ASN A 34 -5.99 9.46 -13.47
N ALA A 35 -5.45 8.29 -13.84
CA ALA A 35 -6.15 7.33 -14.70
C ALA A 35 -7.45 6.85 -14.05
N TRP A 36 -7.42 6.54 -12.75
CA TRP A 36 -8.60 6.11 -12.00
C TRP A 36 -9.68 7.18 -11.94
N THR A 37 -9.34 8.43 -11.60
CA THR A 37 -10.32 9.52 -11.52
C THR A 37 -10.99 9.81 -12.85
N ALA A 38 -10.30 9.59 -13.98
CA ALA A 38 -10.88 9.72 -15.31
C ALA A 38 -11.84 8.58 -15.68
N GLN A 39 -11.63 7.38 -15.13
CA GLN A 39 -12.36 6.16 -15.52
C GLN A 39 -13.43 5.73 -14.51
N MET A 40 -13.39 6.20 -13.25
CA MET A 40 -14.23 5.66 -12.18
C MET A 40 -15.73 5.80 -12.45
N TYR A 41 -16.17 6.92 -13.05
CA TYR A 41 -17.57 7.12 -13.42
C TYR A 41 -18.01 6.20 -14.57
N VAL A 42 -17.19 6.08 -15.62
CA VAL A 42 -17.44 5.18 -16.76
C VAL A 42 -17.53 3.72 -16.30
N ILE A 43 -16.64 3.31 -15.39
CA ILE A 43 -16.68 1.97 -14.81
C ILE A 43 -17.96 1.78 -13.99
N TRP A 44 -18.33 2.78 -13.17
CA TRP A 44 -19.48 2.70 -12.28
C TRP A 44 -20.82 2.63 -13.02
N ASP A 45 -21.00 3.46 -14.06
CA ASP A 45 -22.23 3.53 -14.86
C ASP A 45 -22.32 2.41 -15.91
N GLY A 46 -21.21 1.73 -16.19
CA GLY A 46 -21.15 0.64 -17.15
C GLY A 46 -21.77 -0.69 -16.64
N PRO A 47 -21.88 -1.69 -17.54
CA PRO A 47 -22.34 -3.02 -17.17
C PRO A 47 -21.48 -3.63 -16.06
N HIS A 48 -22.13 -4.22 -15.06
CA HIS A 48 -21.49 -4.79 -13.86
C HIS A 48 -20.60 -3.78 -13.10
N GLY A 49 -20.92 -2.47 -13.15
CA GLY A 49 -20.03 -1.42 -12.67
C GLY A 49 -19.61 -1.56 -11.20
N ARG A 50 -20.51 -2.01 -10.32
CA ARG A 50 -20.18 -2.30 -8.91
C ARG A 50 -19.12 -3.39 -8.75
N GLU A 51 -19.27 -4.49 -9.48
CA GLU A 51 -18.31 -5.60 -9.44
C GLU A 51 -16.96 -5.18 -10.00
N ARG A 52 -16.96 -4.42 -11.11
CA ARG A 52 -15.75 -3.88 -11.72
C ARG A 52 -15.03 -2.88 -10.81
N PHE A 53 -15.79 -2.03 -10.11
CA PHE A 53 -15.26 -1.10 -9.11
C PHE A 53 -14.57 -1.86 -7.96
N VAL A 54 -15.21 -2.91 -7.44
CA VAL A 54 -14.62 -3.75 -6.39
C VAL A 54 -13.37 -4.49 -6.88
N ARG A 55 -13.39 -5.04 -8.11
CA ARG A 55 -12.20 -5.68 -8.70
C ARG A 55 -11.06 -4.68 -8.90
N ALA A 56 -11.37 -3.45 -9.32
CA ALA A 56 -10.39 -2.38 -9.47
C ALA A 56 -9.74 -2.04 -8.12
N PHE A 57 -10.51 -1.98 -7.03
CA PHE A 57 -9.96 -1.82 -5.69
C PHE A 57 -8.96 -2.93 -5.33
N THR A 58 -9.33 -4.20 -5.55
CA THR A 58 -8.44 -5.35 -5.26
C THR A 58 -7.13 -5.27 -6.05
N LEU A 59 -7.20 -4.88 -7.33
CA LEU A 59 -6.02 -4.65 -8.18
C LEU A 59 -5.16 -3.48 -7.65
N PHE A 60 -5.80 -2.37 -7.30
CA PHE A 60 -5.14 -1.19 -6.76
C PHE A 60 -4.38 -1.54 -5.48
N ALA A 61 -5.04 -2.19 -4.51
CA ALA A 61 -4.42 -2.65 -3.27
C ALA A 61 -3.26 -3.62 -3.52
N GLY A 62 -3.41 -4.54 -4.48
CA GLY A 62 -2.36 -5.49 -4.87
C GLY A 62 -1.11 -4.81 -5.45
N ILE A 63 -1.30 -3.81 -6.31
CA ILE A 63 -0.22 -3.04 -6.93
C ILE A 63 0.55 -2.22 -5.88
N PHE A 64 -0.15 -1.54 -4.97
CA PHE A 64 0.53 -0.75 -3.93
C PHE A 64 1.20 -1.62 -2.86
N ALA A 65 0.63 -2.77 -2.52
CA ALA A 65 1.29 -3.76 -1.66
C ALA A 65 2.57 -4.33 -2.32
N TRP A 66 2.54 -4.58 -3.64
CA TRP A 66 3.73 -4.98 -4.40
C TRP A 66 4.80 -3.90 -4.41
N ALA A 67 4.43 -2.64 -4.65
CA ALA A 67 5.36 -1.52 -4.66
C ALA A 67 6.01 -1.29 -3.29
N ALA A 68 5.23 -1.40 -2.21
CA ALA A 68 5.73 -1.36 -0.85
C ALA A 68 6.72 -2.49 -0.56
N LEU A 69 6.40 -3.73 -0.96
CA LEU A 69 7.32 -4.87 -0.89
C LEU A 69 8.62 -4.59 -1.66
N ALA A 70 8.52 -4.13 -2.91
CA ALA A 70 9.66 -3.91 -3.78
C ALA A 70 10.65 -2.91 -3.18
N LEU A 71 10.18 -1.77 -2.71
CA LEU A 71 11.03 -0.79 -2.04
C LEU A 71 11.57 -1.30 -0.71
N SER A 72 10.76 -2.04 0.06
CA SER A 72 11.20 -2.56 1.36
C SER A 72 12.36 -3.55 1.22
N VAL A 73 12.26 -4.45 0.23
CA VAL A 73 13.29 -5.47 -0.03
C VAL A 73 14.53 -4.85 -0.67
N ALA A 74 14.36 -3.86 -1.56
CA ALA A 74 15.48 -3.14 -2.18
C ALA A 74 16.14 -2.10 -1.27
N ALA A 75 15.54 -1.75 -0.12
CA ALA A 75 16.00 -0.65 0.74
C ALA A 75 17.49 -0.72 1.12
N PRO A 76 18.06 -1.87 1.53
CA PRO A 76 19.47 -1.92 1.89
C PRO A 76 20.40 -1.66 0.69
N ASP A 77 20.03 -2.14 -0.51
CA ASP A 77 20.81 -1.91 -1.74
C ASP A 77 20.73 -0.45 -2.17
N LEU A 78 19.53 0.13 -2.15
CA LEU A 78 19.32 1.55 -2.46
C LEU A 78 20.18 2.44 -1.56
N VAL A 79 20.16 2.21 -0.26
CA VAL A 79 20.96 3.00 0.68
C VAL A 79 22.46 2.77 0.49
N ALA A 80 22.89 1.53 0.25
CA ALA A 80 24.31 1.22 0.01
C ALA A 80 24.86 1.88 -1.27
N VAL A 81 24.02 2.09 -2.28
CA VAL A 81 24.41 2.75 -3.54
C VAL A 81 24.39 4.28 -3.41
N PHE A 82 23.39 4.84 -2.76
CA PHE A 82 23.14 6.29 -2.77
C PHE A 82 23.60 7.04 -1.52
N ALA A 83 24.05 6.33 -0.48
CA ALA A 83 24.38 6.93 0.80
C ALA A 83 25.71 6.44 1.36
N THR A 84 26.33 7.27 2.21
CA THR A 84 27.52 6.87 2.96
C THR A 84 27.14 5.89 4.07
N PRO A 85 28.09 5.09 4.59
CA PRO A 85 27.81 4.13 5.67
C PRO A 85 27.14 4.73 6.91
N ALA A 86 27.38 6.02 7.19
CA ALA A 86 26.74 6.74 8.29
C ALA A 86 25.20 6.81 8.17
N PHE A 87 24.65 6.71 6.96
CA PHE A 87 23.21 6.73 6.68
C PHE A 87 22.61 5.33 6.48
N ALA A 88 23.35 4.24 6.73
CA ALA A 88 22.88 2.87 6.51
C ALA A 88 21.54 2.56 7.19
N SER A 89 21.28 3.13 8.38
CA SER A 89 20.01 2.93 9.10
C SER A 89 18.81 3.63 8.46
N ALA A 90 19.00 4.49 7.43
CA ALA A 90 17.90 4.96 6.58
C ALA A 90 17.16 3.80 5.88
N ALA A 91 17.81 2.65 5.70
CA ALA A 91 17.18 1.44 5.15
C ALA A 91 16.02 0.92 6.02
N LEU A 92 15.95 1.30 7.30
CA LEU A 92 14.82 1.00 8.19
C LEU A 92 13.63 1.94 7.99
N VAL A 93 13.88 3.16 7.49
CA VAL A 93 12.84 4.17 7.25
C VAL A 93 12.07 3.86 5.96
N ILE A 94 12.77 3.39 4.92
CA ILE A 94 12.17 3.14 3.59
C ILE A 94 10.95 2.20 3.67
N PRO A 95 11.01 1.00 4.29
CA PRO A 95 9.87 0.09 4.36
C PRO A 95 8.63 0.69 5.03
N ALA A 96 8.84 1.44 6.11
CA ALA A 96 7.75 2.05 6.86
C ALA A 96 7.09 3.18 6.06
N VAL A 97 7.89 4.07 5.45
CA VAL A 97 7.37 5.16 4.63
C VAL A 97 6.71 4.61 3.36
N ALA A 98 7.29 3.59 2.73
CA ALA A 98 6.68 2.90 1.60
C ALA A 98 5.31 2.31 1.98
N THR A 99 5.22 1.61 3.10
CA THR A 99 3.94 1.07 3.59
C THR A 99 2.92 2.16 3.87
N ALA A 100 3.35 3.26 4.50
CA ALA A 100 2.53 4.46 4.73
C ALA A 100 1.94 5.01 3.42
N PHE A 101 2.77 5.22 2.40
CA PHE A 101 2.28 5.75 1.12
C PHE A 101 1.40 4.75 0.36
N ALA A 102 1.67 3.44 0.44
CA ALA A 102 0.75 2.43 -0.11
C ALA A 102 -0.62 2.48 0.57
N LEU A 103 -0.67 2.60 1.91
CA LEU A 103 -1.92 2.79 2.66
C LEU A 103 -2.61 4.10 2.30
N ARG A 104 -1.85 5.18 2.08
CA ARG A 104 -2.39 6.46 1.60
C ARG A 104 -3.10 6.29 0.27
N GLU A 105 -2.52 5.58 -0.69
CA GLU A 105 -3.16 5.36 -1.99
C GLU A 105 -4.44 4.50 -1.86
N VAL A 106 -4.44 3.50 -0.98
CA VAL A 106 -5.67 2.77 -0.61
C VAL A 106 -6.73 3.72 -0.03
N ALA A 107 -6.33 4.66 0.82
CA ALA A 107 -7.22 5.67 1.37
C ALA A 107 -7.77 6.60 0.27
N GLU A 108 -6.93 7.05 -0.67
CA GLU A 108 -7.35 7.85 -1.82
C GLU A 108 -8.40 7.14 -2.69
N PHE A 109 -8.32 5.81 -2.82
CA PHE A 109 -9.37 5.05 -3.49
C PHE A 109 -10.73 5.22 -2.81
N PHE A 110 -10.78 5.12 -1.47
CA PHE A 110 -12.01 5.33 -0.71
C PHE A 110 -12.49 6.79 -0.73
N ARG A 111 -11.56 7.75 -0.71
CA ARG A 111 -11.85 9.16 -0.91
C ARG A 111 -12.54 9.40 -2.26
N ASN A 112 -12.03 8.81 -3.32
CA ASN A 112 -12.65 8.86 -4.66
C ASN A 112 -14.02 8.19 -4.67
N GLY A 113 -14.22 7.12 -3.90
CA GLY A 113 -15.54 6.52 -3.71
C GLY A 113 -16.57 7.47 -3.06
N LEU A 114 -16.16 8.30 -2.09
CA LEU A 114 -17.05 9.31 -1.50
C LEU A 114 -17.47 10.38 -2.52
N VAL A 115 -16.53 10.78 -3.38
CA VAL A 115 -16.79 11.72 -4.48
C VAL A 115 -17.72 11.10 -5.53
N LEU A 116 -17.45 9.85 -5.93
CA LEU A 116 -18.29 9.08 -6.85
C LEU A 116 -19.72 8.93 -6.31
N GLY A 117 -19.86 8.66 -5.02
CA GLY A 117 -21.14 8.57 -4.34
C GLY A 117 -21.82 9.91 -4.04
N GLY A 118 -21.26 11.03 -4.51
CA GLY A 118 -21.87 12.36 -4.40
C GLY A 118 -21.83 12.98 -3.00
N ASN A 119 -21.06 12.42 -2.06
CA ASN A 119 -20.95 12.94 -0.70
C ASN A 119 -19.50 13.00 -0.20
N PRO A 120 -18.73 14.04 -0.60
CA PRO A 120 -17.35 14.22 -0.14
C PRO A 120 -17.26 14.86 1.26
N ARG A 121 -18.38 15.27 1.88
CA ARG A 121 -18.37 15.97 3.17
C ARG A 121 -17.61 15.25 4.30
N PRO A 122 -17.61 13.91 4.42
CA PRO A 122 -16.82 13.23 5.45
C PRO A 122 -15.32 13.55 5.38
N VAL A 123 -14.78 13.79 4.17
CA VAL A 123 -13.36 14.12 3.97
C VAL A 123 -12.97 15.39 4.72
N ALA A 124 -13.84 16.42 4.69
CA ALA A 124 -13.60 17.71 5.35
C ALA A 124 -13.45 17.62 6.87
N TRP A 125 -13.98 16.56 7.49
CA TRP A 125 -13.84 16.31 8.92
C TRP A 125 -12.74 15.29 9.24
N ILE A 126 -12.58 14.27 8.38
CA ILE A 126 -11.59 13.20 8.59
C ILE A 126 -10.17 13.73 8.43
N GLU A 127 -9.87 14.54 7.41
CA GLU A 127 -8.50 15.02 7.15
C GLU A 127 -7.97 15.92 8.28
N PRO A 128 -8.71 16.94 8.79
CA PRO A 128 -8.23 17.73 9.93
C PRO A 128 -8.12 16.91 11.23
N ALA A 129 -9.08 16.02 11.51
CA ALA A 129 -9.02 15.15 12.67
C ALA A 129 -7.79 14.24 12.63
N LEU A 130 -7.48 13.70 11.45
CA LEU A 130 -6.30 12.88 11.24
C LEU A 130 -5.01 13.69 11.38
N ALA A 131 -4.97 14.95 10.91
CA ALA A 131 -3.81 15.82 11.12
C ALA A 131 -3.51 16.05 12.61
N ILE A 132 -4.55 16.19 13.44
CA ILE A 132 -4.41 16.27 14.90
C ILE A 132 -3.86 14.95 15.46
N VAL A 133 -4.38 13.81 14.98
CA VAL A 133 -3.88 12.48 15.39
C VAL A 133 -2.42 12.28 14.97
N ASP A 134 -2.03 12.69 13.77
CA ASP A 134 -0.66 12.60 13.28
C ASP A 134 0.31 13.41 14.14
N LEU A 135 -0.05 14.66 14.45
CA LEU A 135 0.74 15.51 15.36
C LEU A 135 0.81 14.91 16.76
N GLY A 136 -0.31 14.50 17.35
CA GLY A 136 -0.35 13.95 18.71
C GLY A 136 0.41 12.64 18.83
N LEU A 137 0.17 11.71 17.90
CA LEU A 137 0.83 10.40 17.87
C LEU A 137 2.33 10.55 17.54
N GLY A 138 2.67 11.41 16.60
CA GLY A 138 4.06 11.78 16.28
C GLY A 138 4.75 12.34 17.52
N ILE A 139 4.12 13.28 18.24
CA ILE A 139 4.65 13.87 19.48
C ILE A 139 4.89 12.81 20.54
N ALA A 140 3.92 11.96 20.80
CA ALA A 140 4.02 10.91 21.82
C ALA A 140 5.10 9.87 21.49
N LEU A 141 5.18 9.41 20.24
CA LEU A 141 6.11 8.35 19.85
C LEU A 141 7.54 8.86 19.67
N VAL A 142 7.75 9.99 19.00
CA VAL A 142 9.10 10.48 18.73
C VAL A 142 9.74 11.05 20.00
N SER A 143 8.99 11.64 20.93
CA SER A 143 9.55 12.08 22.22
C SER A 143 10.06 10.91 23.08
N ARG A 144 9.42 9.73 22.98
CA ARG A 144 9.79 8.53 23.75
C ARG A 144 10.77 7.60 23.03
N PHE A 145 10.71 7.52 21.70
CA PHE A 145 11.42 6.52 20.90
C PHE A 145 12.27 7.11 19.77
N GLY A 146 12.38 8.44 19.66
CA GLY A 146 13.19 9.11 18.65
C GLY A 146 12.79 8.75 17.22
N LEU A 147 13.78 8.43 16.38
CA LEU A 147 13.58 8.02 14.98
C LEU A 147 12.63 6.82 14.83
N LEU A 148 12.71 5.82 15.73
CA LEU A 148 11.81 4.66 15.69
C LEU A 148 10.35 5.08 15.90
N GLY A 149 10.12 6.09 16.73
CA GLY A 149 8.80 6.68 16.92
C GLY A 149 8.21 7.23 15.62
N ALA A 150 9.03 7.88 14.80
CA ALA A 150 8.62 8.42 13.50
C ALA A 150 8.36 7.29 12.48
N ILE A 151 9.23 6.27 12.48
CA ILE A 151 9.08 5.09 11.61
C ILE A 151 7.74 4.38 11.87
N VAL A 152 7.32 4.28 13.13
CA VAL A 152 6.05 3.63 13.49
C VAL A 152 4.85 4.55 13.29
N SER A 153 4.95 5.85 13.62
CA SER A 153 3.80 6.75 13.58
C SER A 153 3.20 6.89 12.19
N THR A 154 4.03 7.04 11.15
CA THR A 154 3.58 7.32 9.78
C THR A 154 2.67 6.22 9.20
N PRO A 155 3.04 4.93 9.17
CA PRO A 155 2.16 3.89 8.65
C PRO A 155 0.88 3.73 9.50
N VAL A 156 0.95 3.95 10.81
CA VAL A 156 -0.22 3.92 11.69
C VAL A 156 -1.22 5.02 11.31
N VAL A 157 -0.76 6.25 11.10
CA VAL A 157 -1.62 7.37 10.69
C VAL A 157 -2.31 7.09 9.35
N PHE A 158 -1.58 6.59 8.34
CA PHE A 158 -2.22 6.27 7.07
C PHE A 158 -3.12 5.03 7.13
N ALA A 159 -2.86 4.07 8.02
CA ALA A 159 -3.81 2.99 8.30
C ALA A 159 -5.11 3.54 8.90
N LEU A 160 -5.02 4.43 9.89
CA LEU A 160 -6.17 5.11 10.49
C LEU A 160 -6.94 5.91 9.43
N TYR A 161 -6.23 6.59 8.52
CA TYR A 161 -6.83 7.32 7.42
C TYR A 161 -7.66 6.41 6.50
N ALA A 162 -7.04 5.31 6.03
CA ALA A 162 -7.69 4.34 5.17
C ALA A 162 -8.93 3.74 5.84
N LEU A 163 -8.84 3.40 7.13
CA LEU A 163 -9.96 2.86 7.91
C LEU A 163 -11.10 3.87 8.08
N ALA A 164 -10.77 5.14 8.38
CA ALA A 164 -11.76 6.20 8.54
C ALA A 164 -12.52 6.47 7.24
N LEU A 165 -11.81 6.63 6.12
CA LEU A 165 -12.42 6.81 4.80
C LEU A 165 -13.20 5.57 4.36
N HIS A 166 -12.69 4.38 4.64
CA HIS A 166 -13.41 3.14 4.38
C HIS A 166 -14.75 3.07 5.15
N ALA A 167 -14.74 3.42 6.43
CA ALA A 167 -15.95 3.46 7.24
C ALA A 167 -16.96 4.50 6.71
N ALA A 168 -16.48 5.66 6.25
CA ALA A 168 -17.31 6.69 5.65
C ALA A 168 -17.91 6.24 4.31
N VAL A 169 -17.07 5.73 3.39
CA VAL A 169 -17.52 5.39 2.02
C VAL A 169 -18.55 4.28 2.01
N ARG A 170 -18.50 3.31 2.94
CA ARG A 170 -19.51 2.24 3.02
C ARG A 170 -20.94 2.76 3.27
N ARG A 171 -21.10 3.94 3.87
CA ARG A 171 -22.42 4.55 4.09
C ARG A 171 -22.98 5.23 2.84
N VAL A 172 -22.11 5.57 1.90
CA VAL A 172 -22.44 6.30 0.66
C VAL A 172 -22.53 5.33 -0.51
N LEU A 173 -21.52 4.46 -0.65
CA LEU A 173 -21.43 3.40 -1.63
C LEU A 173 -21.39 2.04 -0.91
N PRO A 174 -22.56 1.40 -0.67
CA PRO A 174 -22.61 0.08 -0.08
C PRO A 174 -22.17 -0.97 -1.10
N VAL A 175 -20.86 -1.22 -1.15
CA VAL A 175 -20.24 -2.28 -1.96
C VAL A 175 -19.54 -3.30 -1.06
N SER A 176 -19.61 -4.56 -1.45
CA SER A 176 -18.94 -5.66 -0.75
C SER A 176 -17.53 -5.81 -1.30
N TYR A 177 -16.56 -5.11 -0.69
CA TYR A 177 -15.15 -5.26 -1.05
C TYR A 177 -14.63 -6.66 -0.76
N GLU A 178 -13.65 -7.11 -1.54
CA GLU A 178 -13.05 -8.44 -1.39
C GLU A 178 -11.98 -8.47 -0.27
N TYR A 179 -12.37 -8.16 0.98
CA TYR A 179 -11.43 -8.01 2.10
C TYR A 179 -10.48 -9.20 2.27
N ARG A 180 -10.98 -10.43 2.09
CA ARG A 180 -10.17 -11.65 2.15
C ARG A 180 -9.02 -11.61 1.13
N ARG A 181 -9.28 -11.16 -0.09
CA ARG A 181 -8.27 -11.07 -1.16
C ARG A 181 -7.24 -10.01 -0.84
N VAL A 182 -7.69 -8.84 -0.41
CA VAL A 182 -6.80 -7.74 0.00
C VAL A 182 -5.92 -8.16 1.18
N ALA A 183 -6.49 -8.87 2.16
CA ALA A 183 -5.73 -9.41 3.28
C ALA A 183 -4.68 -10.45 2.84
N ILE A 184 -5.00 -11.31 1.86
CA ILE A 184 -4.03 -12.26 1.28
C ILE A 184 -2.90 -11.50 0.57
N LEU A 185 -3.21 -10.46 -0.21
CA LEU A 185 -2.20 -9.64 -0.90
C LEU A 185 -1.28 -8.91 0.09
N ALA A 186 -1.86 -8.27 1.12
CA ALA A 186 -1.10 -7.61 2.17
C ALA A 186 -0.25 -8.59 2.98
N GLY A 187 -0.81 -9.75 3.35
CA GLY A 187 -0.09 -10.81 4.06
C GLY A 187 1.05 -11.41 3.24
N LEU A 188 0.84 -11.60 1.92
CA LEU A 188 1.87 -12.05 1.00
C LEU A 188 3.01 -11.03 0.89
N ALA A 189 2.70 -9.74 0.75
CA ALA A 189 3.69 -8.67 0.72
C ALA A 189 4.50 -8.63 2.02
N LEU A 190 3.82 -8.75 3.18
CA LEU A 190 4.49 -8.78 4.48
C LEU A 190 5.41 -10.00 4.62
N ALA A 191 4.91 -11.20 4.29
CA ALA A 191 5.67 -12.44 4.40
C ALA A 191 6.93 -12.42 3.51
N LEU A 192 6.78 -12.02 2.25
CA LEU A 192 7.89 -11.87 1.32
C LEU A 192 8.85 -10.76 1.74
N GLY A 193 8.35 -9.67 2.31
CA GLY A 193 9.16 -8.56 2.81
C GLY A 193 10.04 -8.98 3.98
N VAL A 194 9.48 -9.72 4.95
CA VAL A 194 10.24 -10.28 6.08
C VAL A 194 11.31 -11.26 5.58
N LEU A 195 10.98 -12.11 4.59
CA LEU A 195 11.95 -13.02 3.99
C LEU A 195 13.06 -12.28 3.25
N GLY A 196 12.74 -11.25 2.47
CA GLY A 196 13.73 -10.49 1.70
C GLY A 196 14.61 -9.55 2.52
N TYR A 197 14.15 -9.16 3.72
CA TYR A 197 14.93 -8.36 4.65
C TYR A 197 16.00 -9.20 5.37
N ARG A 198 15.79 -10.51 5.54
CA ARG A 198 16.80 -11.43 6.05
C ARG A 198 17.88 -11.63 4.97
N GLY A 199 18.96 -10.87 5.07
CA GLY A 199 20.15 -11.11 4.24
C GLY A 199 20.67 -12.52 4.50
N LEU A 200 21.03 -13.24 3.44
CA LEU A 200 21.84 -14.44 3.57
C LEU A 200 23.31 -14.01 3.64
N ASP A 201 24.12 -14.71 4.44
CA ASP A 201 25.59 -14.60 4.44
C ASP A 201 26.15 -15.13 3.10
N ALA A 202 25.87 -14.40 2.04
CA ALA A 202 26.14 -14.73 0.65
C ALA A 202 26.73 -13.50 -0.06
N SER A 203 27.26 -13.70 -1.27
CA SER A 203 27.82 -12.61 -2.07
C SER A 203 26.76 -11.56 -2.41
N ARG A 204 27.19 -10.32 -2.69
CA ARG A 204 26.30 -9.21 -3.07
C ARG A 204 25.40 -9.57 -4.27
N ALA A 205 25.96 -10.26 -5.26
CA ALA A 205 25.23 -10.70 -6.44
C ALA A 205 24.09 -11.69 -6.10
N VAL A 206 24.36 -12.64 -5.19
CA VAL A 206 23.34 -13.61 -4.73
C VAL A 206 22.22 -12.90 -3.98
N ASN A 207 22.56 -12.00 -3.06
CA ASN A 207 21.55 -11.22 -2.33
C ASN A 207 20.69 -10.36 -3.27
N LEU A 208 21.29 -9.71 -4.27
CA LEU A 208 20.53 -8.94 -5.27
C LEU A 208 19.59 -9.83 -6.10
N ALA A 209 20.08 -10.99 -6.55
CA ALA A 209 19.28 -11.95 -7.30
C ALA A 209 18.10 -12.50 -6.48
N LEU A 210 18.31 -12.81 -5.20
CA LEU A 210 17.26 -13.27 -4.30
C LEU A 210 16.20 -12.18 -4.07
N ARG A 211 16.62 -10.94 -3.85
CA ARG A 211 15.72 -9.79 -3.70
C ARG A 211 14.88 -9.58 -4.97
N ALA A 212 15.51 -9.61 -6.14
CA ALA A 212 14.81 -9.52 -7.41
C ALA A 212 13.80 -10.67 -7.59
N ALA A 213 14.19 -11.90 -7.24
CA ALA A 213 13.31 -13.06 -7.28
C ALA A 213 12.10 -12.91 -6.34
N ILE A 214 12.28 -12.40 -5.12
CA ILE A 214 11.20 -12.13 -4.16
C ILE A 214 10.22 -11.10 -4.70
N ILE A 215 10.74 -10.01 -5.28
CA ILE A 215 9.92 -8.96 -5.89
C ILE A 215 9.11 -9.50 -7.07
N ALA A 216 9.74 -10.33 -7.92
CA ALA A 216 9.09 -10.96 -9.07
C ALA A 216 8.12 -12.09 -8.68
N ALA A 217 8.33 -12.75 -7.53
CA ALA A 217 7.47 -13.83 -7.05
C ALA A 217 6.09 -13.31 -6.60
N TYR A 218 6.03 -12.10 -6.05
CA TYR A 218 4.77 -11.52 -5.58
C TYR A 218 3.66 -11.48 -6.64
N PRO A 219 3.83 -10.91 -7.84
CA PRO A 219 2.75 -10.86 -8.83
C PRO A 219 2.30 -12.25 -9.27
N ALA A 220 3.23 -13.21 -9.41
CA ALA A 220 2.89 -14.59 -9.75
C ALA A 220 2.02 -15.23 -8.64
N LEU A 221 2.43 -15.11 -7.38
CA LEU A 221 1.69 -15.63 -6.24
C LEU A 221 0.35 -14.91 -6.03
N ALA A 222 0.29 -13.59 -6.27
CA ALA A 222 -0.94 -12.82 -6.24
C ALA A 222 -1.95 -13.33 -7.28
N VAL A 223 -1.52 -13.57 -8.52
CA VAL A 223 -2.37 -14.16 -9.58
C VAL A 223 -2.88 -15.54 -9.16
N LEU A 224 -2.00 -16.40 -8.63
CA LEU A 224 -2.34 -17.76 -8.24
C LEU A 224 -3.32 -17.83 -7.06
N LEU A 225 -3.11 -17.01 -6.03
CA LEU A 225 -3.87 -17.07 -4.77
C LEU A 225 -5.17 -16.27 -4.80
N VAL A 226 -5.21 -15.19 -5.57
CA VAL A 226 -6.29 -14.20 -5.51
C VAL A 226 -7.10 -14.16 -6.79
N PHE A 227 -6.45 -14.11 -7.95
CA PHE A 227 -7.15 -13.89 -9.22
C PHE A 227 -7.65 -15.18 -9.90
N ARG A 228 -7.33 -16.37 -9.36
CA ARG A 228 -7.62 -17.68 -9.98
C ARG A 228 -8.93 -18.39 -9.60
N ALA A 229 -9.87 -17.77 -8.85
CA ALA A 229 -10.93 -18.57 -8.17
C ALA A 229 -12.41 -18.47 -8.63
N PRO A 230 -13.02 -17.34 -9.04
CA PRO A 230 -14.49 -17.33 -9.31
C PRO A 230 -14.88 -17.50 -10.78
N ASP A 231 -14.07 -16.99 -11.70
CA ASP A 231 -14.51 -16.84 -13.09
C ASP A 231 -14.53 -18.20 -13.83
N GLU A 232 -13.63 -19.14 -13.47
CA GLU A 232 -13.63 -20.49 -14.05
C GLU A 232 -14.78 -21.38 -13.54
N ARG A 233 -15.17 -21.29 -12.25
CA ARG A 233 -16.28 -22.10 -11.71
C ARG A 233 -17.64 -21.60 -12.17
N ALA A 234 -17.81 -20.28 -12.32
CA ALA A 234 -19.01 -19.68 -12.90
C ALA A 234 -19.12 -20.02 -14.41
N ALA A 235 -18.02 -19.98 -15.15
CA ALA A 235 -17.98 -20.39 -16.56
C ALA A 235 -18.26 -21.90 -16.75
N LEU A 236 -17.67 -22.76 -15.92
CA LEU A 236 -17.93 -24.21 -15.92
C LEU A 236 -19.36 -24.54 -15.48
N GLY A 237 -19.92 -23.80 -14.52
CA GLY A 237 -21.31 -23.92 -14.10
C GLY A 237 -22.31 -23.46 -15.18
N ALA A 238 -21.97 -22.40 -15.93
CA ALA A 238 -22.76 -21.93 -17.06
C ALA A 238 -22.69 -22.89 -18.26
N LEU A 239 -21.54 -23.50 -18.52
CA LEU A 239 -21.38 -24.55 -19.55
C LEU A 239 -22.18 -25.81 -19.19
N ARG A 240 -22.12 -26.26 -17.93
CA ARG A 240 -22.89 -27.42 -17.43
C ARG A 240 -24.41 -27.24 -17.50
N ARG A 241 -24.91 -26.00 -17.41
CA ARG A 241 -26.35 -25.68 -17.56
C ARG A 241 -26.81 -25.58 -19.02
N ARG A 242 -25.88 -25.43 -19.97
CA ARG A 242 -26.16 -25.33 -21.42
C ARG A 242 -25.98 -26.63 -22.18
N LEU A 243 -25.49 -27.70 -21.54
CA LEU A 243 -25.45 -29.02 -22.14
C LEU A 243 -26.82 -29.69 -21.93
N PRO A 244 -27.53 -30.07 -23.01
CA PRO A 244 -28.71 -30.93 -22.90
C PRO A 244 -28.28 -32.22 -22.21
N ARG A 245 -29.02 -32.62 -21.17
CA ARG A 245 -28.93 -33.99 -20.66
C ARG A 245 -29.48 -34.89 -21.75
N TRP A 246 -28.58 -35.53 -22.50
CA TRP A 246 -28.90 -36.70 -23.30
C TRP A 246 -28.94 -37.93 -22.39
#